data_AF-A0A971QEX6-F1
#
_entry.id   AF-A0A971QEX6-F1
#
_cell.length_a   1.000
_cell.length_b   1.000
_cell.length_c   1.000
_cell.angle_alpha   90.00
_cell.angle_beta   90.00
_cell.angle_gamma   90.00
#
_symmetry.space_group_name_H-M   'P 1'
#
loop_
_entity.id
_entity.type
_entity.pdbx_description
1 polymer ?
#
loop_
_entity_poly.entity_id
_entity_poly.type
_entity_poly.pdbx_seq_one_letter_code
_entity_poly.pdbx_strand_id
1 'polypeptide(L)'
;MSHDHARVDSIDALGRLRVSLCRFAEAVRVALAEADSDLSRSGIWLGQEMHTYWKDQVRRRDEEVHRARLILRRQESQTTPLGGHYSCVDERKALAKAQRRSEEAQRKLSNVARWGRKLEEEAFAYKGAAQGLSQAVEGELPVILARLDNMMAALHAYLAVSPVEMAGLPEAGWQTAWTASAGALADEGQAIDAPPPDHKVQSPPAQDTITPEPGSGPSPDGGGKP
;
A
#
# COMPACT_ATOMS: atom_id res chain seq x y z
N MET A 1 19.46 43.86 1.93
CA MET A 1 18.13 43.23 1.85
C MET A 1 18.08 42.49 0.53
N SER A 2 18.20 41.16 0.56
CA SER A 2 18.18 40.36 -0.66
C SER A 2 16.72 40.16 -1.07
N HIS A 3 16.33 40.75 -2.19
CA HIS A 3 15.04 40.49 -2.79
C HIS A 3 15.01 39.04 -3.29
N ASP A 4 14.11 38.25 -2.71
CA ASP A 4 13.90 36.85 -3.03
C ASP A 4 13.12 36.77 -4.35
N HIS A 5 13.85 36.67 -5.46
CA HIS A 5 13.25 36.48 -6.78
C HIS A 5 12.73 35.04 -6.89
N ALA A 6 11.41 34.86 -6.91
CA ALA A 6 10.79 33.57 -7.20
C ALA A 6 11.26 33.08 -8.58
N ARG A 7 12.10 32.03 -8.61
CA ARG A 7 12.63 31.45 -9.85
C ARG A 7 11.51 30.77 -10.62
N VAL A 8 11.34 31.13 -11.89
CA VAL A 8 10.39 30.52 -12.84
C VAL A 8 10.57 28.99 -12.92
N ASP A 9 11.81 28.48 -12.77
CA ASP A 9 12.11 27.05 -12.67
C ASP A 9 11.33 26.32 -11.56
N SER A 10 10.99 27.02 -10.48
CA SER A 10 10.22 26.47 -9.36
C SER A 10 8.76 26.22 -9.74
N ILE A 11 8.19 27.01 -10.63
CA ILE A 11 6.80 26.86 -11.08
C ILE A 11 6.70 25.65 -12.00
N ASP A 12 7.61 25.52 -12.97
CA ASP A 12 7.68 24.35 -13.84
C ASP A 12 7.96 23.07 -13.06
N ALA A 13 8.79 23.13 -12.02
CA ALA A 13 9.03 22.01 -11.11
C ALA A 13 7.75 21.59 -10.36
N LEU A 14 6.95 22.54 -9.87
CA LEU A 14 5.65 22.25 -9.22
C LEU A 14 4.65 21.64 -10.22
N GLY A 15 4.59 22.14 -11.45
CA GLY A 15 3.75 21.59 -12.51
C GLY A 15 4.14 20.14 -12.86
N ARG A 16 5.44 19.85 -12.99
CA ARG A 16 5.95 18.48 -13.20
C ARG A 16 5.62 17.57 -12.02
N LEU A 17 5.79 18.04 -10.78
CA LEU A 17 5.46 17.28 -9.57
C LEU A 17 3.97 16.92 -9.57
N ARG A 18 3.08 17.88 -9.84
CA ARG A 18 1.63 17.64 -9.94
C ARG A 18 1.31 16.54 -10.94
N VAL A 19 1.83 16.63 -12.16
CA VAL A 19 1.60 15.60 -13.19
C VAL A 19 2.12 14.24 -12.75
N SER A 20 3.30 14.19 -12.12
CA SER A 20 3.87 12.93 -11.60
C SER A 20 3.01 12.31 -10.50
N LEU A 21 2.43 13.12 -9.60
CA LEU A 21 1.54 12.67 -8.53
C LEU A 21 0.21 12.15 -9.08
N CYS A 22 -0.37 12.81 -10.10
CA CYS A 22 -1.57 12.31 -10.77
C CYS A 22 -1.31 10.93 -11.41
N ARG A 23 -0.22 10.79 -12.16
CA ARG A 23 0.16 9.51 -12.79
C ARG A 23 0.43 8.42 -11.76
N PHE A 24 1.10 8.76 -10.66
CA PHE A 24 1.33 7.85 -9.54
C PHE A 24 0.00 7.37 -8.93
N ALA A 25 -0.95 8.29 -8.69
CA ALA A 25 -2.27 7.97 -8.17
C ALA A 25 -3.00 6.95 -9.04
N GLU A 26 -3.04 7.20 -10.35
CA GLU A 26 -3.68 6.32 -11.32
C GLU A 26 -3.01 4.94 -11.34
N ALA A 27 -1.67 4.90 -11.38
CA ALA A 27 -0.91 3.65 -11.36
C ALA A 27 -1.18 2.83 -10.10
N VAL A 28 -1.20 3.46 -8.92
CA VAL A 28 -1.49 2.78 -7.65
C VAL A 28 -2.92 2.25 -7.63
N ARG A 29 -3.91 3.06 -8.03
CA ARG A 29 -5.31 2.64 -8.07
C ARG A 29 -5.52 1.42 -8.96
N VAL A 30 -4.93 1.43 -10.16
CA VAL A 30 -5.02 0.30 -11.09
C VAL A 30 -4.35 -0.94 -10.51
N ALA A 31 -3.12 -0.81 -9.99
CA ALA A 31 -2.37 -1.93 -9.44
C ALA A 31 -3.07 -2.57 -8.23
N LEU A 32 -3.62 -1.75 -7.32
CA LEU A 32 -4.36 -2.25 -6.16
C LEU A 32 -5.65 -2.96 -6.58
N ALA A 33 -6.41 -2.38 -7.52
CA ALA A 33 -7.64 -2.97 -8.01
C ALA A 33 -7.40 -4.31 -8.73
N GLU A 34 -6.34 -4.41 -9.52
CA GLU A 34 -5.93 -5.66 -10.18
C GLU A 34 -5.55 -6.73 -9.16
N ALA A 35 -4.69 -6.40 -8.19
CA ALA A 35 -4.28 -7.31 -7.13
C ALA A 35 -5.48 -7.79 -6.27
N ASP A 36 -6.41 -6.90 -5.92
CA ASP A 36 -7.64 -7.25 -5.19
C ASP A 36 -8.53 -8.20 -6.00
N SER A 37 -8.67 -7.95 -7.31
CA SER A 37 -9.45 -8.81 -8.20
C SER A 37 -8.85 -10.21 -8.28
N ASP A 38 -7.54 -10.30 -8.46
CA ASP A 38 -6.82 -11.58 -8.55
C ASP A 38 -6.87 -12.38 -7.24
N LEU A 39 -6.70 -11.71 -6.09
CA LEU A 39 -6.83 -12.34 -4.78
C LEU A 39 -8.26 -12.84 -4.54
N SER A 40 -9.26 -12.02 -4.85
CA SER A 40 -10.67 -12.40 -4.71
C SER A 40 -11.01 -13.61 -5.57
N ARG A 41 -10.62 -13.58 -6.85
CA ARG A 41 -10.83 -14.66 -7.80
C ARG A 41 -10.12 -15.94 -7.36
N SER A 42 -8.86 -15.84 -6.96
CA SER A 42 -8.07 -16.98 -6.49
C SER A 42 -8.67 -17.59 -5.21
N GLY A 43 -9.18 -16.75 -4.31
CA GLY A 43 -9.88 -17.18 -3.10
C GLY A 43 -11.15 -17.98 -3.41
N ILE A 44 -12.00 -17.47 -4.32
CA ILE A 44 -13.22 -18.16 -4.76
C ILE A 44 -12.88 -19.50 -5.43
N TRP A 45 -11.92 -19.48 -6.37
CA TRP A 45 -11.50 -20.68 -7.09
C TRP A 45 -10.98 -21.76 -6.13
N LEU A 46 -10.11 -21.40 -5.20
CA LEU A 46 -9.50 -22.37 -4.29
C LEU A 46 -10.47 -22.85 -3.21
N GLY A 47 -11.23 -21.93 -2.61
CA GLY A 47 -12.13 -22.20 -1.49
C GLY A 47 -13.44 -22.87 -1.88
N GLN A 48 -14.02 -22.49 -3.03
CA GLN A 48 -15.32 -23.01 -3.46
C GLN A 48 -15.17 -24.04 -4.57
N GLU A 49 -14.55 -23.67 -5.69
CA GLU A 49 -14.55 -24.51 -6.90
C GLU A 49 -13.66 -25.74 -6.72
N MET A 50 -12.38 -25.54 -6.35
CA MET A 50 -11.41 -26.62 -6.20
C MET A 50 -11.73 -27.52 -5.02
N HIS A 51 -12.16 -26.95 -3.90
CA HIS A 51 -12.55 -27.75 -2.75
C HIS A 51 -13.72 -28.69 -3.08
N THR A 52 -14.76 -28.16 -3.74
CA THR A 52 -15.92 -28.95 -4.18
C THR A 52 -15.50 -30.02 -5.18
N TYR A 53 -14.72 -29.64 -6.19
CA TYR A 53 -14.21 -30.57 -7.20
C TYR A 53 -13.43 -31.74 -6.58
N TRP A 54 -12.46 -31.47 -5.70
CA TRP A 54 -11.65 -32.53 -5.09
C TRP A 54 -12.45 -33.40 -4.12
N LYS A 55 -13.43 -32.83 -3.40
CA LYS A 55 -14.37 -33.59 -2.57
C LYS A 55 -15.17 -34.59 -3.40
N ASP A 56 -15.68 -34.18 -4.55
CA ASP A 56 -16.39 -35.07 -5.48
C ASP A 56 -15.46 -36.11 -6.11
N GLN A 57 -14.21 -35.74 -6.43
CA GLN A 57 -13.21 -36.69 -6.92
C GLN A 57 -12.87 -37.76 -5.88
N VAL A 58 -12.74 -37.40 -4.60
CA VAL A 58 -12.54 -38.36 -3.52
C VAL A 58 -13.70 -39.35 -3.46
N ARG A 59 -14.95 -38.85 -3.44
CA ARG A 59 -16.15 -39.71 -3.41
C ARG A 59 -16.16 -40.70 -4.58
N ARG A 60 -15.97 -40.23 -5.81
CA ARG A 60 -15.97 -41.09 -7.02
C ARG A 60 -14.87 -42.15 -6.99
N ARG A 61 -13.67 -41.77 -6.52
CA ARG A 61 -12.52 -42.70 -6.45
C ARG A 61 -12.68 -43.71 -5.31
N ASP A 62 -13.32 -43.33 -4.21
CA ASP A 62 -13.65 -44.27 -3.13
C ASP A 62 -14.71 -45.29 -3.57
N GLU A 63 -15.70 -44.85 -4.36
CA GLU A 63 -16.65 -45.77 -5.02
C GLU A 63 -15.94 -46.73 -5.99
N GLU A 64 -14.91 -46.28 -6.72
CA GLU A 64 -14.06 -47.16 -7.57
C GLU A 64 -13.27 -48.17 -6.74
N VAL A 65 -12.68 -47.74 -5.63
CA VAL A 65 -11.98 -48.63 -4.69
C VAL A 65 -12.94 -49.68 -4.14
N HIS A 66 -14.15 -49.28 -3.73
CA HIS A 66 -15.17 -50.19 -3.24
C HIS A 66 -15.56 -51.22 -4.31
N ARG A 67 -15.84 -50.77 -5.55
CA ARG A 67 -16.13 -51.67 -6.67
C ARG A 67 -14.99 -52.65 -6.96
N ALA A 68 -13.74 -52.18 -7.00
CA ALA A 68 -12.58 -53.04 -7.22
C ALA A 68 -12.40 -54.08 -6.11
N ARG A 69 -12.67 -53.71 -4.84
CA ARG A 69 -12.67 -54.67 -3.71
C ARG A 69 -13.73 -55.74 -3.87
N LEU A 70 -14.94 -55.38 -4.29
CA LEU A 70 -16.03 -56.34 -4.51
C LEU A 70 -15.71 -57.31 -5.65
N ILE A 71 -15.16 -56.82 -6.77
CA ILE A 71 -14.74 -57.66 -7.90
C ILE A 71 -13.68 -58.65 -7.45
N LEU A 72 -12.64 -58.17 -6.74
CA LEU A 72 -11.59 -59.05 -6.22
C LEU A 72 -12.16 -60.14 -5.31
N ARG A 73 -13.01 -59.78 -4.34
CA ARG A 73 -13.64 -60.76 -3.43
C ARG A 73 -14.49 -61.78 -4.19
N ARG A 74 -15.26 -61.32 -5.19
CA ARG A 74 -16.08 -62.20 -6.03
C ARG A 74 -15.22 -63.18 -6.80
N GLN A 75 -14.07 -62.76 -7.32
CA GLN A 75 -13.16 -63.63 -8.07
C GLN A 75 -12.43 -64.61 -7.16
N GLU A 76 -12.01 -64.17 -5.98
CA GLU A 76 -11.39 -65.04 -4.97
C GLU A 76 -12.35 -66.12 -4.46
N SER A 77 -13.65 -65.83 -4.38
CA SER A 77 -14.69 -66.82 -4.03
C SER A 77 -15.06 -67.79 -5.15
N GLN A 78 -14.71 -67.49 -6.40
CA GLN A 78 -15.04 -68.36 -7.53
C GLN A 78 -14.08 -69.55 -7.59
N THR A 79 -14.67 -70.74 -7.70
CA THR A 79 -13.94 -71.99 -7.91
C THR A 79 -14.13 -72.41 -9.36
N THR A 80 -13.04 -72.85 -10.00
CA THR A 80 -13.02 -73.39 -11.36
C THR A 80 -13.77 -74.72 -11.37
N PRO A 81 -14.45 -75.11 -12.46
CA PRO A 81 -15.11 -76.42 -12.57
C PRO A 81 -14.20 -77.64 -12.33
N LEU A 82 -12.88 -77.48 -12.37
CA LEU A 82 -11.86 -78.49 -12.04
C LEU A 82 -11.41 -78.46 -10.56
N GLY A 83 -12.05 -77.67 -9.69
CA GLY A 83 -11.74 -77.58 -8.26
C GLY A 83 -10.60 -76.61 -7.87
N GLY A 84 -9.99 -75.89 -8.83
CA GLY A 84 -8.96 -74.87 -8.58
C GLY A 84 -9.50 -73.44 -8.41
N HIS A 85 -8.67 -72.50 -7.98
CA HIS A 85 -9.04 -71.07 -7.89
C HIS A 85 -8.69 -70.29 -9.17
N TYR A 86 -9.48 -69.27 -9.51
CA TYR A 86 -9.16 -68.35 -10.61
C TYR A 86 -7.96 -67.45 -10.26
N SER A 87 -7.16 -67.10 -11.28
CA SER A 87 -6.11 -66.07 -11.12
C SER A 87 -6.74 -64.71 -10.81
N CYS A 88 -6.28 -64.08 -9.72
CA CYS A 88 -6.79 -62.79 -9.23
C CYS A 88 -5.74 -61.66 -9.39
N VAL A 89 -4.73 -61.85 -10.24
CA VAL A 89 -3.59 -60.93 -10.36
C VAL A 89 -4.01 -59.57 -10.91
N ASP A 90 -4.90 -59.55 -11.91
CA ASP A 90 -5.33 -58.33 -12.57
C ASP A 90 -6.28 -57.51 -11.69
N GLU A 91 -7.15 -58.17 -10.94
CA GLU A 91 -8.07 -57.56 -9.97
C GLU A 91 -7.29 -56.95 -8.80
N ARG A 92 -6.24 -57.62 -8.31
CA ARG A 92 -5.33 -57.07 -7.30
C ARG A 92 -4.60 -55.83 -7.82
N LYS A 93 -4.11 -55.85 -9.06
CA LYS A 93 -3.49 -54.68 -9.70
C LYS A 93 -4.50 -53.54 -9.88
N ALA A 94 -5.73 -53.85 -10.29
CA ALA A 94 -6.80 -52.87 -10.46
C ALA A 94 -7.17 -52.21 -9.14
N LEU A 95 -7.29 -53.00 -8.06
CA LEU A 95 -7.53 -52.50 -6.71
C LEU A 95 -6.40 -51.58 -6.23
N ALA A 96 -5.14 -52.00 -6.38
CA ALA A 96 -3.98 -51.19 -6.02
C ALA A 96 -3.94 -49.86 -6.80
N LYS A 97 -4.29 -49.88 -8.09
CA LYS A 97 -4.40 -48.66 -8.91
C LYS A 97 -5.51 -47.73 -8.43
N ALA A 98 -6.68 -48.27 -8.10
CA ALA A 98 -7.80 -47.48 -7.56
C ALA A 98 -7.44 -46.84 -6.21
N GLN A 99 -6.78 -47.58 -5.32
CA GLN A 99 -6.32 -47.08 -4.01
C GLN A 99 -5.34 -45.91 -4.17
N ARG A 100 -4.31 -46.06 -5.01
CA ARG A 100 -3.33 -44.98 -5.28
C ARG A 100 -4.01 -43.70 -5.79
N ARG A 101 -5.03 -43.84 -6.65
CA ARG A 101 -5.80 -42.70 -7.16
C ARG A 101 -6.65 -42.04 -6.09
N SER A 102 -7.28 -42.82 -5.21
CA SER A 102 -8.05 -42.28 -4.07
C SER A 102 -7.12 -41.50 -3.13
N GLU A 103 -5.98 -42.08 -2.74
CA GLU A 103 -4.98 -41.40 -1.91
C GLU A 103 -4.48 -40.10 -2.54
N GLU A 104 -4.25 -40.08 -3.85
CA GLU A 104 -3.86 -38.87 -4.56
C GLU A 104 -4.93 -37.78 -4.48
N ALA A 105 -6.21 -38.13 -4.64
CA ALA A 105 -7.30 -37.17 -4.51
C ALA A 105 -7.43 -36.65 -3.08
N GLN A 106 -7.29 -37.51 -2.07
CA GLN A 106 -7.30 -37.10 -0.66
C GLN A 106 -6.16 -36.15 -0.33
N ARG A 107 -4.94 -36.43 -0.82
CA ARG A 107 -3.78 -35.51 -0.71
C ARG A 107 -4.04 -34.18 -1.39
N LYS A 108 -4.69 -34.18 -2.56
CA LYS A 108 -5.02 -32.93 -3.26
C LYS A 108 -6.09 -32.13 -2.53
N LEU A 109 -7.10 -32.78 -1.97
CA LEU A 109 -8.12 -32.12 -1.15
C LEU A 109 -7.52 -31.47 0.10
N SER A 110 -6.64 -32.18 0.82
CA SER A 110 -5.98 -31.62 2.01
C SER A 110 -5.05 -30.45 1.64
N ASN A 111 -4.36 -30.53 0.50
CA ASN A 111 -3.55 -29.44 -0.02
C ASN A 111 -4.42 -28.22 -0.36
N VAL A 112 -5.55 -28.39 -1.05
CA VAL A 112 -6.47 -27.28 -1.36
C VAL A 112 -6.98 -26.62 -0.10
N ALA A 113 -7.39 -27.38 0.92
CA ALA A 113 -7.83 -26.82 2.21
C ALA A 113 -6.70 -26.09 2.96
N ARG A 114 -5.45 -26.57 2.84
CA ARG A 114 -4.28 -25.91 3.42
C ARG A 114 -3.97 -24.59 2.71
N TRP A 115 -3.89 -24.62 1.37
CA TRP A 115 -3.58 -23.44 0.57
C TRP A 115 -4.72 -22.42 0.60
N GLY A 116 -5.98 -22.85 0.73
CA GLY A 116 -7.13 -21.97 0.93
C GLY A 116 -6.96 -21.10 2.16
N ARG A 117 -6.70 -21.72 3.33
CA ARG A 117 -6.43 -20.99 4.58
C ARG A 117 -5.23 -20.07 4.48
N LYS A 118 -4.12 -20.58 3.92
CA LYS A 118 -2.92 -19.76 3.75
C LYS A 118 -3.18 -18.55 2.84
N LEU A 119 -3.93 -18.72 1.76
CA LEU A 119 -4.29 -17.61 0.86
C LEU A 119 -5.15 -16.57 1.58
N GLU A 120 -6.09 -16.99 2.42
CA GLU A 120 -6.91 -16.07 3.23
C GLU A 120 -6.07 -15.27 4.23
N GLU A 121 -5.12 -15.93 4.92
CA GLU A 121 -4.18 -15.27 5.85
C GLU A 121 -3.32 -14.22 5.13
N GLU A 122 -2.71 -14.58 4.00
CA GLU A 122 -1.87 -13.67 3.22
C GLU A 122 -2.70 -12.55 2.57
N ALA A 123 -3.93 -12.83 2.13
CA ALA A 123 -4.83 -11.82 1.59
C ALA A 123 -5.26 -10.80 2.67
N PHE A 124 -5.46 -11.24 3.91
CA PHE A 124 -5.73 -10.34 5.03
C PHE A 124 -4.52 -9.44 5.34
N ALA A 125 -3.31 -10.02 5.39
CA ALA A 125 -2.08 -9.27 5.60
C ALA A 125 -1.84 -8.24 4.47
N TYR A 126 -2.06 -8.64 3.21
CA TYR A 126 -2.00 -7.75 2.05
C TYR A 126 -2.97 -6.58 2.20
N LYS A 127 -4.25 -6.83 2.51
CA LYS A 127 -5.25 -5.77 2.67
C LYS A 127 -4.85 -4.78 3.76
N GLY A 128 -4.33 -5.27 4.89
CA GLY A 128 -3.82 -4.41 5.96
C GLY A 128 -2.69 -3.48 5.50
N ALA A 129 -1.73 -4.01 4.73
CA ALA A 129 -0.62 -3.22 4.19
C ALA A 129 -1.06 -2.25 3.07
N ALA A 130 -1.97 -2.68 2.20
CA ALA A 130 -2.47 -1.90 1.07
C ALA A 130 -3.42 -0.77 1.51
N GLN A 131 -4.12 -0.93 2.63
CA GLN A 131 -5.12 0.04 3.10
C GLN A 131 -4.54 1.43 3.31
N GLY A 132 -3.35 1.54 3.93
CA GLY A 132 -2.72 2.83 4.17
C GLY A 132 -2.37 3.57 2.87
N LEU A 133 -1.86 2.81 1.88
CA LEU A 133 -1.54 3.36 0.56
C LEU A 133 -2.81 3.79 -0.19
N SER A 134 -3.86 2.96 -0.15
CA SER A 134 -5.16 3.29 -0.76
C SER A 134 -5.74 4.58 -0.16
N GLN A 135 -5.77 4.67 1.17
CA GLN A 135 -6.26 5.85 1.88
C GLN A 135 -5.46 7.12 1.56
N ALA A 136 -4.12 7.02 1.48
CA ALA A 136 -3.28 8.14 1.11
C ALA A 136 -3.59 8.66 -0.32
N VAL A 137 -3.80 7.75 -1.28
CA VAL A 137 -4.07 8.09 -2.69
C VAL A 137 -5.51 8.58 -2.92
N GLU A 138 -6.48 8.10 -2.16
CA GLU A 138 -7.89 8.49 -2.29
C GLU A 138 -8.25 9.71 -1.45
N GLY A 139 -7.69 9.84 -0.24
CA GLY A 139 -8.04 10.89 0.72
C GLY A 139 -7.06 12.06 0.72
N GLU A 140 -5.78 11.80 0.95
CA GLU A 140 -4.78 12.86 1.17
C GLU A 140 -4.30 13.49 -0.13
N LEU A 141 -4.12 12.68 -1.18
CA LEU A 141 -3.54 13.13 -2.43
C LEU A 141 -4.34 14.24 -3.14
N PRO A 142 -5.69 14.20 -3.21
CA PRO A 142 -6.47 15.32 -3.75
C PRO A 142 -6.24 16.64 -2.99
N VAL A 143 -6.07 16.58 -1.67
CA VAL A 143 -5.78 17.75 -0.83
C VAL A 143 -4.40 18.32 -1.15
N ILE A 144 -3.40 17.44 -1.31
CA ILE A 144 -2.04 17.83 -1.71
C ILE A 144 -2.04 18.47 -3.10
N LEU A 145 -2.76 17.89 -4.06
CA LEU A 145 -2.89 18.44 -5.42
C LEU A 145 -3.56 19.82 -5.41
N ALA A 146 -4.64 20.01 -4.64
CA ALA A 146 -5.29 21.31 -4.51
C ALA A 146 -4.36 22.36 -3.89
N ARG A 147 -3.54 21.98 -2.90
CA ARG A 147 -2.54 22.86 -2.31
C ARG A 147 -1.45 23.25 -3.32
N LEU A 148 -0.99 22.31 -4.13
CA LEU A 148 -0.04 22.59 -5.22
C LEU A 148 -0.64 23.55 -6.26
N ASP A 149 -1.91 23.33 -6.65
CA ASP A 149 -2.63 24.20 -7.57
C ASP A 149 -2.74 25.65 -7.03
N ASN A 150 -3.07 25.81 -5.74
CA ASN A 150 -3.10 27.11 -5.08
C ASN A 150 -1.72 27.79 -5.02
N MET A 151 -0.66 27.04 -4.74
CA MET A 151 0.71 27.57 -4.72
C MET A 151 1.15 28.05 -6.10
N MET A 152 0.87 27.26 -7.16
CA MET A 152 1.16 27.68 -8.53
C MET A 152 0.37 28.94 -8.91
N ALA A 153 -0.92 29.01 -8.57
CA ALA A 153 -1.76 30.17 -8.85
C ALA A 153 -1.24 31.45 -8.16
N ALA A 154 -0.82 31.34 -6.89
CA ALA A 154 -0.24 32.46 -6.16
C ALA A 154 1.07 32.97 -6.79
N LEU A 155 1.95 32.06 -7.23
CA LEU A 155 3.19 32.41 -7.91
C LEU A 155 2.94 33.06 -9.27
N HIS A 156 1.95 32.57 -10.04
CA HIS A 156 1.54 33.20 -11.29
C HIS A 156 0.99 34.61 -11.08
N ALA A 157 0.16 34.81 -10.04
CA ALA A 157 -0.38 36.12 -9.70
C ALA A 157 0.71 37.12 -9.31
N TYR A 158 1.72 36.68 -8.55
CA TYR A 158 2.87 37.52 -8.19
C TYR A 158 3.66 37.97 -9.43
N LEU A 159 3.92 37.06 -10.36
CA LEU A 159 4.60 37.39 -11.63
C LEU A 159 3.78 38.36 -12.49
N ALA A 160 2.44 38.25 -12.49
CA ALA A 160 1.56 39.12 -13.26
C ALA A 160 1.48 40.57 -12.74
N VAL A 161 1.75 40.80 -11.45
CA VAL A 161 1.77 42.15 -10.83
C VAL A 161 3.15 42.83 -10.98
N SER A 162 4.22 42.06 -11.19
CA SER A 162 5.60 42.56 -11.33
C SER A 162 6.02 43.24 -12.67
N PRO A 163 5.18 43.49 -13.70
CA PRO A 163 5.64 44.25 -14.87
C PRO A 163 5.61 45.79 -14.74
N VAL A 164 5.03 46.37 -13.68
CA VAL A 164 4.59 47.80 -13.69
C VAL A 164 5.36 48.75 -12.75
N GLU A 165 6.42 48.31 -12.05
CA GLU A 165 7.19 49.24 -11.19
C GLU A 165 8.56 49.67 -11.73
N MET A 166 8.99 49.15 -12.89
CA MET A 166 10.31 49.46 -13.48
C MET A 166 10.26 50.08 -14.88
N ALA A 167 9.08 50.52 -15.38
CA ALA A 167 8.94 51.04 -16.74
C ALA A 167 8.38 52.48 -16.83
N GLY A 168 8.24 53.22 -15.72
CA GLY A 168 7.47 54.47 -15.74
C GLY A 168 7.93 55.62 -14.84
N LEU A 169 9.14 55.59 -14.27
CA LEU A 169 9.66 56.71 -13.49
C LEU A 169 10.77 57.42 -14.28
N PRO A 170 10.54 58.65 -14.79
CA PRO A 170 11.64 59.48 -15.28
C PRO A 170 12.61 59.74 -14.13
N GLU A 171 13.90 59.62 -14.41
CA GLU A 171 15.05 59.59 -13.48
C GLU A 171 15.24 60.87 -12.62
N ALA A 172 14.31 61.83 -12.66
CA ALA A 172 14.44 63.15 -12.03
C ALA A 172 13.18 63.52 -11.23
N GLY A 173 12.91 62.79 -10.13
CA GLY A 173 11.74 63.11 -9.29
C GLY A 173 11.76 62.62 -7.83
N TRP A 174 12.79 61.88 -7.40
CA TRP A 174 12.82 61.34 -6.04
C TRP A 174 13.40 62.31 -4.99
N GLN A 175 14.04 63.41 -5.40
CA GLN A 175 14.51 64.45 -4.47
C GLN A 175 13.38 65.41 -4.05
N THR A 176 12.39 65.66 -4.91
CA THR A 176 11.27 66.58 -4.62
C THR A 176 10.15 65.94 -3.80
N ALA A 177 9.99 64.62 -3.86
CA ALA A 177 8.92 63.91 -3.16
C ALA A 177 9.16 63.77 -1.64
N TRP A 178 10.41 63.68 -1.18
CA TRP A 178 10.72 63.59 0.26
C TRP A 178 10.62 64.96 0.97
N THR A 179 10.94 66.06 0.30
CA THR A 179 10.83 67.41 0.90
C THR A 179 9.40 67.93 1.01
N ALA A 180 8.46 67.41 0.21
CA ALA A 180 7.06 67.81 0.27
C ALA A 180 6.26 67.09 1.39
N SER A 181 6.62 65.84 1.74
CA SER A 181 5.95 65.11 2.82
C SER A 181 6.50 65.43 4.22
N ALA A 182 7.72 65.98 4.32
CA ALA A 182 8.31 66.39 5.59
C ALA A 182 7.82 67.77 6.10
N GLY A 183 7.22 68.61 5.23
CA GLY A 183 6.70 69.93 5.60
C GLY A 183 5.22 69.96 6.05
N ALA A 184 4.47 68.87 5.85
CA ALA A 184 3.02 68.83 6.04
C ALA A 184 2.56 68.18 7.36
N LEU A 185 3.48 67.81 8.26
CA LEU A 185 3.18 67.13 9.54
C LEU A 185 3.63 67.92 10.79
N ALA A 186 3.96 69.21 10.63
CA ALA A 186 4.39 70.07 11.74
C ALA A 186 3.27 70.97 12.31
N ASP A 187 2.04 70.92 11.79
CA ASP A 187 0.94 71.79 12.23
C ASP A 187 -0.39 71.04 12.29
N GLU A 188 -0.55 70.17 13.29
CA GLU A 188 -1.83 69.95 13.98
C GLU A 188 -1.63 68.93 15.12
N GLY A 189 -1.50 69.45 16.33
CA GLY A 189 -1.63 68.64 17.54
C GLY A 189 -3.08 68.63 18.01
N GLN A 190 -3.66 67.45 18.23
CA GLN A 190 -4.61 67.24 19.33
C GLN A 190 -4.62 65.78 19.75
N ALA A 191 -4.43 65.58 21.05
CA ALA A 191 -4.34 64.31 21.76
C ALA A 191 -5.66 63.53 21.81
N ILE A 192 -5.57 62.19 21.78
CA ILE A 192 -6.54 61.33 22.46
C ILE A 192 -5.80 60.16 23.14
N ASP A 193 -5.70 60.31 24.45
CA ASP A 193 -5.83 59.35 25.56
C ASP A 193 -5.30 57.90 25.44
N ALA A 194 -4.51 57.54 26.46
CA ALA A 194 -3.93 56.21 26.68
C ALA A 194 -4.90 55.28 27.44
N PRO A 195 -4.66 53.95 27.39
CA PRO A 195 -4.61 53.20 28.64
C PRO A 195 -3.40 52.23 28.73
N PRO A 196 -3.06 51.72 29.95
CA PRO A 196 -1.74 51.19 30.29
C PRO A 196 -1.75 49.63 30.42
N PRO A 197 -0.79 48.93 31.07
CA PRO A 197 0.05 47.93 30.43
C PRO A 197 -0.19 46.48 30.92
N ASP A 198 0.64 45.57 30.40
CA ASP A 198 0.99 44.24 30.93
C ASP A 198 0.05 43.06 30.69
N HIS A 199 0.32 42.30 29.62
CA HIS A 199 0.19 40.85 29.65
C HIS A 199 1.48 40.20 29.12
N LYS A 200 2.27 39.66 30.06
CA LYS A 200 3.47 38.84 29.80
C LYS A 200 3.10 37.63 28.94
N VAL A 201 3.69 37.51 27.76
CA VAL A 201 3.72 36.22 27.04
C VAL A 201 5.00 35.49 27.46
N GLN A 202 4.80 34.42 28.22
CA GLN A 202 5.84 33.48 28.63
C GLN A 202 6.40 32.75 27.41
N SER A 203 7.73 32.64 27.37
CA SER A 203 8.45 31.74 26.47
C SER A 203 8.34 30.29 26.95
N PRO A 204 8.31 29.32 26.01
CA PRO A 204 9.01 28.06 26.20
C PRO A 204 10.08 27.84 25.11
N PRO A 205 11.02 26.90 25.33
CA PRO A 205 12.43 27.13 25.03
C PRO A 205 12.90 26.60 23.68
N ALA A 206 14.06 27.12 23.29
CA ALA A 206 14.91 26.65 22.20
C ALA A 206 15.34 25.18 22.40
N GLN A 207 15.57 24.55 21.26
CA GLN A 207 15.96 23.16 21.10
C GLN A 207 17.46 22.93 21.40
N ASP A 208 17.79 21.64 21.42
CA ASP A 208 19.10 21.03 21.16
C ASP A 208 20.05 20.79 22.34
N THR A 209 20.18 19.51 22.68
CA THR A 209 21.50 18.89 22.83
C THR A 209 21.41 17.41 22.45
N ILE A 210 21.90 17.10 21.24
CA ILE A 210 22.33 15.76 20.86
C ILE A 210 23.73 15.58 21.44
N THR A 211 23.94 14.51 22.20
CA THR A 211 25.28 13.97 22.51
C THR A 211 25.19 12.46 22.36
N PRO A 212 25.92 11.86 21.40
CA PRO A 212 26.10 10.41 21.33
C PRO A 212 27.47 10.05 21.94
N GLU A 213 27.52 9.06 22.82
CA GLU A 213 28.74 8.34 23.23
C GLU A 213 28.32 7.09 24.05
N PRO A 214 29.19 6.06 24.18
CA PRO A 214 28.88 4.74 23.66
C PRO A 214 28.94 3.64 24.74
N GLY A 215 28.53 2.42 24.36
CA GLY A 215 29.06 1.20 24.96
C GLY A 215 28.23 0.56 26.07
N SER A 216 27.52 -0.51 25.71
CA SER A 216 27.33 -1.69 26.57
C SER A 216 27.00 -2.87 25.66
N GLY A 217 28.01 -3.71 25.42
CA GLY A 217 27.90 -4.90 24.56
C GLY A 217 27.21 -6.08 25.24
N PRO A 218 26.86 -7.13 24.48
CA PRO A 218 26.59 -8.43 25.06
C PRO A 218 27.89 -9.23 25.19
N SER A 219 28.22 -9.65 26.42
CA SER A 219 29.27 -10.64 26.68
C SER A 219 28.88 -12.02 26.09
N PRO A 220 29.80 -12.70 25.41
CA PRO A 220 29.72 -14.13 25.14
C PRO A 220 30.89 -14.88 25.82
N ASP A 221 30.58 -15.82 26.71
CA ASP A 221 31.41 -17.02 27.02
C ASP A 221 30.65 -17.81 28.09
N GLY A 222 30.59 -19.14 28.15
CA GLY A 222 31.39 -20.19 27.54
C GLY A 222 31.47 -21.34 28.55
N GLY A 223 31.24 -22.59 28.13
CA GLY A 223 31.63 -23.77 28.93
C GLY A 223 30.74 -25.00 28.78
N GLY A 224 31.26 -26.05 28.10
CA GLY A 224 30.71 -27.40 28.21
C GLY A 224 31.02 -28.37 27.06
N LYS A 225 32.30 -28.72 26.88
CA LYS A 225 32.77 -30.00 26.28
C LYS A 225 33.52 -30.78 27.38
N PRO A 226 33.95 -32.05 27.23
CA PRO A 226 34.11 -32.87 26.03
C PRO A 226 33.05 -33.96 25.82
#